data_AF-A0A6L7WJ41-F1
#
_entry.id   AF-A0A6L7WJ41-F1
#
_cell.length_a   1.000
_cell.length_b   1.000
_cell.length_c   1.000
_cell.angle_alpha   90.00
_cell.angle_beta   90.00
_cell.angle_gamma   90.00
#
_symmetry.space_group_name_H-M   'P 1'
#
loop_
_entity.id
_entity.type
_entity.pdbx_description
1 polymer ?
#
loop_
_entity_poly.entity_id
_entity_poly.type
_entity_poly.pdbx_seq_one_letter_code
_entity_poly.pdbx_strand_id
1 'polypeptide(L)'
;LLYKADEDRHLSQETFFEQYLDAFDDPWWRQLIGHGVQRPRVDVFVDYWLEAQTGTSVAVRRVFREFQHYVDPRDDRLKEIMEQLLDDARYFRESETVESGASGREALFHERRLAMGARAVWPLLLKLRHLDVDTDDREACFEALESYLVRRLIAGYQARSYDQVALELIEALSEQALTPEGPSKAIRTHLLAYSENANLWPNDAATIQAVSQRHLALYARRLVLTALERHLITSQAGNQSVPAGLHVEHLLPQGWGPQEWPLPSGIDPAQAQEERTQALATLGNLTLLNAPLNSSVSNRAWTVKREKIQESDNLFLNRRLLKEYGDRWTEDDIEQRGRWMGDMIVKIWPRE
;
A
#
# COMPACT_ATOMS: atom_id res chain seq x y z
N LEU A 1 6.54 -20.06 25.36
CA LEU A 1 6.01 -20.55 24.08
C LEU A 1 6.28 -22.05 24.08
N LEU A 2 5.21 -22.87 24.00
CA LEU A 2 5.25 -24.34 23.89
C LEU A 2 5.91 -25.19 25.00
N TYR A 3 5.79 -24.79 26.28
CA TYR A 3 6.14 -25.68 27.40
C TYR A 3 4.89 -26.40 27.91
N LYS A 4 4.57 -27.55 27.31
CA LYS A 4 3.75 -28.66 27.86
C LYS A 4 3.47 -29.68 26.74
N ALA A 5 4.49 -30.47 26.43
CA ALA A 5 4.32 -31.75 25.77
C ALA A 5 5.01 -32.79 26.66
N ASP A 6 4.22 -33.39 27.54
CA ASP A 6 4.55 -34.54 28.39
C ASP A 6 3.24 -35.36 28.34
N GLU A 7 3.17 -36.62 27.93
CA GLU A 7 4.04 -37.76 28.19
C GLU A 7 4.11 -38.73 26.99
N ASP A 8 5.21 -39.49 26.94
CA ASP A 8 5.39 -40.79 26.27
C ASP A 8 5.33 -40.89 24.73
N ARG A 9 6.26 -40.18 24.07
CA ARG A 9 7.08 -40.61 22.89
C ARG A 9 8.09 -39.53 22.42
N HIS A 10 8.49 -38.62 23.31
CA HIS A 10 8.82 -37.23 22.96
C HIS A 10 10.24 -36.89 22.47
N LEU A 11 11.28 -37.70 22.65
CA LEU A 11 12.66 -37.23 22.36
C LEU A 11 12.94 -36.87 20.88
N SER A 12 12.36 -37.57 19.90
CA SER A 12 12.56 -37.21 18.48
C SER A 12 11.65 -36.08 18.00
N GLN A 13 10.48 -35.92 18.64
CA GLN A 13 9.52 -34.87 18.29
C GLN A 13 9.83 -33.55 18.98
N GLU A 14 10.36 -33.58 20.21
CA GLU A 14 10.87 -32.42 20.93
C GLU A 14 12.04 -31.82 20.15
N THR A 15 13.03 -32.63 19.76
CA THR A 15 14.13 -32.19 18.88
C THR A 15 13.63 -31.65 17.52
N PHE A 16 12.60 -32.28 16.93
CA PHE A 16 11.99 -31.82 15.67
C PHE A 16 11.35 -30.45 15.85
N PHE A 17 10.45 -30.27 16.82
CA PHE A 17 9.81 -28.99 17.07
C PHE A 17 10.79 -27.92 17.54
N GLU A 18 11.79 -28.26 18.37
CA GLU A 18 12.89 -27.36 18.76
C GLU A 18 13.61 -26.79 17.54
N GLN A 19 13.94 -27.63 16.55
CA GLN A 19 14.56 -27.17 15.29
C GLN A 19 13.73 -26.11 14.57
N TYR A 20 12.39 -26.21 14.60
CA TYR A 20 11.50 -25.22 14.00
C TYR A 20 11.27 -23.99 14.89
N LEU A 21 11.32 -24.15 16.20
CA LEU A 21 11.12 -23.08 17.18
C LEU A 21 12.30 -22.11 17.23
N ASP A 22 13.53 -22.62 17.05
CA ASP A 22 14.75 -21.79 16.99
C ASP A 22 14.63 -20.67 15.93
N ALA A 23 13.93 -20.92 14.83
CA ALA A 23 13.70 -19.93 13.78
C ALA A 23 12.83 -18.73 14.23
N PHE A 24 12.02 -18.91 15.27
CA PHE A 24 11.11 -17.91 15.83
C PHE A 24 11.61 -17.29 17.14
N ASP A 25 12.79 -17.67 17.61
CA ASP A 25 13.34 -17.17 18.88
C ASP A 25 13.96 -15.76 18.82
N ASP A 26 14.18 -15.26 17.60
CA ASP A 26 14.66 -13.90 17.33
C ASP A 26 13.69 -12.83 17.93
N PRO A 27 14.22 -11.75 18.57
CA PRO A 27 13.41 -10.68 19.15
C PRO A 27 12.39 -10.03 18.21
N TRP A 28 12.67 -10.01 16.89
CA TRP A 28 11.76 -9.51 15.87
C TRP A 28 10.43 -10.29 15.89
N TRP A 29 10.45 -11.62 16.02
CA TRP A 29 9.22 -12.42 16.06
C TRP A 29 8.39 -12.20 17.32
N ARG A 30 9.04 -11.81 18.43
CA ARG A 30 8.41 -11.56 19.72
C ARG A 30 7.83 -10.14 19.85
N GLN A 31 8.14 -9.25 18.91
CA GLN A 31 7.61 -7.89 18.91
C GLN A 31 6.08 -7.90 18.78
N LEU A 32 5.42 -7.13 19.64
CA LEU A 32 3.97 -6.97 19.59
C LEU A 32 3.57 -6.07 18.40
N ILE A 33 2.71 -6.59 17.52
CA ILE A 33 2.17 -5.87 16.36
C ILE A 33 0.64 -5.88 16.35
N GLY A 34 0.04 -4.94 15.62
CA GLY A 34 -1.40 -4.79 15.46
C GLY A 34 -1.95 -3.43 15.89
N HIS A 35 -3.11 -3.06 15.38
CA HIS A 35 -3.87 -1.87 15.77
C HIS A 35 -5.05 -2.31 16.64
N GLY A 36 -4.90 -2.28 17.97
CA GLY A 36 -5.88 -2.80 18.92
C GLY A 36 -5.26 -3.84 19.84
N VAL A 37 -5.74 -5.10 19.77
CA VAL A 37 -5.12 -6.21 20.50
C VAL A 37 -3.76 -6.51 19.88
N GLN A 38 -2.70 -6.09 20.54
CA GLN A 38 -1.34 -6.35 20.08
C GLN A 38 -0.93 -7.77 20.45
N ARG A 39 -0.30 -8.48 19.52
CA ARG A 39 0.18 -9.85 19.70
C ARG A 39 1.59 -10.02 19.13
N PRO A 40 2.37 -10.99 19.61
CA PRO A 40 3.64 -11.35 19.00
C PRO A 40 3.49 -11.53 17.49
N ARG A 41 4.46 -11.02 16.73
CA ARG A 41 4.47 -11.13 15.27
C ARG A 41 4.40 -12.58 14.79
N VAL A 42 5.01 -13.52 15.52
CA VAL A 42 4.91 -14.95 15.23
C VAL A 42 3.47 -15.44 15.25
N ASP A 43 2.67 -15.05 16.25
CA ASP A 43 1.27 -15.46 16.35
C ASP A 43 0.45 -14.93 15.17
N VAL A 44 0.73 -13.68 14.76
CA VAL A 44 0.08 -13.05 13.61
C VAL A 44 0.47 -13.71 12.29
N PHE A 45 1.74 -14.09 12.13
CA PHE A 45 2.19 -14.83 10.95
C PHE A 45 1.56 -16.23 10.87
N VAL A 46 1.52 -16.96 11.99
CA VAL A 46 0.89 -18.30 12.04
C VAL A 46 -0.61 -18.20 11.73
N ASP A 47 -1.30 -17.15 12.18
CA ASP A 47 -2.67 -16.87 11.75
C ASP A 47 -2.77 -16.75 10.23
N TYR A 48 -1.95 -15.88 9.62
CA TYR A 48 -1.98 -15.68 8.17
C TYR A 48 -1.68 -16.95 7.39
N TRP A 49 -0.71 -17.73 7.88
CA TRP A 49 -0.33 -18.98 7.27
C TRP A 49 -1.47 -19.99 7.35
N LEU A 50 -2.11 -20.17 8.52
CA LEU A 50 -3.26 -21.05 8.65
C LEU A 50 -4.42 -20.63 7.76
N GLU A 51 -4.75 -19.33 7.70
CA GLU A 51 -5.80 -18.81 6.83
C GLU A 51 -5.50 -19.09 5.35
N ALA A 52 -4.24 -19.00 4.92
CA ALA A 52 -3.81 -19.36 3.58
C ALA A 52 -3.99 -20.86 3.28
N GLN A 53 -3.74 -21.73 4.28
CA GLN A 53 -3.88 -23.18 4.13
C GLN A 53 -5.34 -23.65 4.16
N THR A 54 -6.17 -23.05 5.01
CA THR A 54 -7.54 -23.52 5.27
C THR A 54 -8.60 -22.75 4.50
N GLY A 55 -8.30 -21.54 4.01
CA GLY A 55 -9.28 -20.62 3.43
C GLY A 55 -10.32 -20.10 4.45
N THR A 56 -10.10 -20.31 5.75
CA THR A 56 -11.05 -19.93 6.80
C THR A 56 -10.38 -19.06 7.85
N SER A 57 -11.09 -18.02 8.32
CA SER A 57 -10.54 -17.11 9.33
C SER A 57 -10.27 -17.85 10.64
N VAL A 58 -9.08 -17.62 11.21
CA VAL A 58 -8.66 -18.22 12.47
C VAL A 58 -9.06 -17.30 13.62
N ALA A 59 -9.81 -17.84 14.58
CA ALA A 59 -10.14 -17.08 15.78
C ALA A 59 -8.86 -16.78 16.59
N VAL A 60 -8.54 -15.49 16.76
CA VAL A 60 -7.37 -14.91 17.46
C VAL A 60 -6.94 -15.61 18.76
N ARG A 61 -7.85 -16.23 19.50
CA ARG A 61 -7.56 -16.92 20.78
C ARG A 61 -7.25 -18.41 20.63
N ARG A 62 -7.31 -18.96 19.42
CA ARG A 62 -7.23 -20.39 19.13
C ARG A 62 -6.12 -20.76 18.15
N VAL A 63 -5.36 -19.80 17.63
CA VAL A 63 -4.24 -19.98 16.68
C VAL A 63 -3.44 -21.23 16.95
N PHE A 64 -2.95 -21.38 18.18
CA PHE A 64 -2.13 -22.51 18.59
C PHE A 64 -2.88 -23.84 18.51
N ARG A 65 -4.14 -23.87 18.96
CA ARG A 65 -4.98 -25.07 18.92
C ARG A 65 -5.33 -25.45 17.48
N GLU A 66 -5.65 -24.47 16.65
CA GLU A 66 -5.93 -24.68 15.22
C GLU A 66 -4.67 -25.16 14.49
N PHE A 67 -3.50 -24.59 14.81
CA PHE A 67 -2.21 -25.06 14.30
C PHE A 67 -1.91 -26.50 14.69
N GLN A 68 -2.07 -26.86 15.97
CA GLN A 68 -1.89 -28.25 16.42
C GLN A 68 -2.91 -29.21 15.79
N HIS A 69 -4.12 -28.73 15.50
CA HIS A 69 -5.12 -29.54 14.82
C HIS A 69 -4.79 -29.76 13.35
N TYR A 70 -4.25 -28.73 12.70
CA TYR A 70 -3.79 -28.78 11.31
C TYR A 70 -2.55 -29.67 11.15
N VAL A 71 -1.61 -29.55 12.08
CA VAL A 71 -0.35 -30.29 12.11
C VAL A 71 -0.51 -31.55 12.98
N ASP A 72 -1.14 -32.60 12.43
CA ASP A 72 -1.21 -33.91 13.13
C ASP A 72 0.20 -34.53 13.16
N PRO A 73 0.77 -34.83 14.34
CA PRO A 73 2.09 -35.46 14.46
C PRO A 73 2.20 -36.85 13.79
N ARG A 74 1.08 -37.43 13.38
CA ARG A 74 0.97 -38.70 12.64
C ARG A 74 0.79 -38.49 11.13
N ASP A 75 0.75 -37.25 10.65
CA ASP A 75 0.73 -36.94 9.23
C ASP A 75 2.14 -37.12 8.64
N ASP A 76 2.27 -38.00 7.65
CA ASP A 76 3.53 -38.24 6.95
C ASP A 76 4.08 -36.97 6.27
N ARG A 77 3.21 -35.96 6.03
CA ARG A 77 3.56 -34.65 5.44
C ARG A 77 4.06 -33.64 6.46
N LEU A 78 4.12 -33.98 7.76
CA LEU A 78 4.53 -33.07 8.82
C LEU A 78 5.84 -32.33 8.48
N LYS A 79 6.83 -33.06 7.99
CA LYS A 79 8.12 -32.47 7.61
C LYS A 79 7.97 -31.44 6.49
N GLU A 80 7.23 -31.77 5.44
CA GLU A 80 6.99 -30.88 4.29
C GLU A 80 6.21 -29.62 4.72
N ILE A 81 5.18 -29.78 5.54
CA ILE A 81 4.39 -28.68 6.11
C ILE A 81 5.28 -27.72 6.91
N MET A 82 6.15 -28.26 7.76
CA MET A 82 7.02 -27.44 8.59
C MET A 82 8.14 -26.78 7.78
N GLU A 83 8.66 -27.43 6.73
CA GLU A 83 9.60 -26.82 5.78
C GLU A 83 8.94 -25.66 5.01
N GLN A 84 7.70 -25.83 4.55
CA GLN A 84 6.91 -24.78 3.91
C GLN A 84 6.66 -23.60 4.87
N LEU A 85 6.26 -23.86 6.11
CA LEU A 85 6.05 -22.83 7.13
C LEU A 85 7.31 -21.97 7.35
N LEU A 86 8.49 -22.60 7.41
CA LEU A 86 9.74 -21.86 7.57
C LEU A 86 10.10 -21.03 6.33
N ASP A 87 9.82 -21.54 5.13
CA ASP A 87 10.05 -20.77 3.91
C ASP A 87 9.11 -19.56 3.82
N ASP A 88 7.84 -19.76 4.16
CA ASP A 88 6.86 -18.69 4.25
C ASP A 88 7.22 -17.67 5.35
N ALA A 89 7.78 -18.12 6.46
CA ALA A 89 8.24 -17.25 7.54
C ALA A 89 9.41 -16.36 7.10
N ARG A 90 10.37 -16.91 6.31
CA ARG A 90 11.47 -16.13 5.72
C ARG A 90 10.93 -15.09 4.76
N TYR A 91 10.05 -15.50 3.85
CA TYR A 91 9.40 -14.60 2.89
C TYR A 91 8.63 -13.47 3.58
N PHE A 92 7.84 -13.81 4.61
CA PHE A 92 7.11 -12.84 5.41
C PHE A 92 8.06 -11.82 6.07
N ARG A 93 9.15 -12.29 6.66
CA ARG A 93 10.16 -11.42 7.29
C ARG A 93 10.79 -10.48 6.28
N GLU A 94 11.31 -11.01 5.18
CA GLU A 94 11.95 -10.23 4.11
C GLU A 94 11.01 -9.14 3.57
N SER A 95 9.74 -9.50 3.38
CA SER A 95 8.69 -8.61 2.87
C SER A 95 8.15 -7.58 3.88
N GLU A 96 8.30 -7.83 5.19
CA GLU A 96 7.99 -6.85 6.25
C GLU A 96 9.19 -5.95 6.59
N THR A 97 10.39 -6.29 6.12
CA THR A 97 11.63 -5.52 6.32
C THR A 97 12.19 -4.91 5.05
N VAL A 98 11.43 -4.89 3.94
CA VAL A 98 11.88 -4.38 2.63
C VAL A 98 12.50 -2.99 2.78
N GLU A 99 13.77 -2.89 2.41
CA GLU A 99 14.46 -1.61 2.31
C GLU A 99 13.97 -0.85 1.06
N SER A 100 13.88 0.47 1.17
CA SER A 100 13.46 1.32 0.07
C SER A 100 14.43 1.16 -1.12
N GLY A 101 13.91 0.80 -2.29
CA GLY A 101 14.71 0.62 -3.52
C GLY A 101 14.92 -0.82 -3.98
N ALA A 102 14.33 -1.81 -3.31
CA ALA A 102 14.29 -3.19 -3.82
C ALA A 102 13.64 -3.23 -5.22
N SER A 103 14.24 -3.99 -6.14
CA SER A 103 13.85 -4.05 -7.55
C SER A 103 12.78 -5.10 -7.81
N GLY A 104 11.85 -4.82 -8.72
CA GLY A 104 10.82 -5.76 -9.17
C GLY A 104 9.41 -5.37 -8.72
N ARG A 105 8.40 -5.94 -9.38
CA ARG A 105 7.00 -5.59 -9.16
C ARG A 105 6.51 -5.95 -7.76
N GLU A 106 6.90 -7.13 -7.27
CA GLU A 106 6.54 -7.63 -5.94
C GLU A 106 7.17 -6.81 -4.80
N ALA A 107 8.46 -6.47 -4.92
CA ALA A 107 9.13 -5.61 -3.95
C ALA A 107 8.45 -4.23 -3.84
N LEU A 108 8.08 -3.65 -4.99
CA LEU A 108 7.32 -2.41 -5.05
C LEU A 108 5.94 -2.54 -4.39
N PHE A 109 5.25 -3.66 -4.61
CA PHE A 109 3.98 -3.95 -3.95
C PHE A 109 4.14 -3.97 -2.43
N HIS A 110 5.15 -4.66 -1.89
CA HIS A 110 5.41 -4.72 -0.46
C HIS A 110 5.77 -3.36 0.14
N GLU A 111 6.60 -2.56 -0.54
CA GLU A 111 6.91 -1.17 -0.14
C GLU A 111 5.61 -0.36 0.08
N ARG A 112 4.70 -0.40 -0.91
CA ARG A 112 3.45 0.36 -0.88
C ARG A 112 2.43 -0.24 0.10
N ARG A 113 2.33 -1.57 0.19
CA ARG A 113 1.49 -2.30 1.14
C ARG A 113 1.85 -1.92 2.58
N LEU A 114 3.14 -1.89 2.91
CA LEU A 114 3.64 -1.48 4.22
C LEU A 114 3.29 -0.02 4.51
N ALA A 115 3.48 0.89 3.54
CA ALA A 115 3.11 2.29 3.68
C ALA A 115 1.61 2.51 3.92
N MET A 116 0.75 1.62 3.40
CA MET A 116 -0.70 1.62 3.64
C MET A 116 -1.10 0.89 4.94
N GLY A 117 -0.21 0.09 5.53
CA GLY A 117 -0.55 -0.79 6.65
C GLY A 117 -1.48 -1.95 6.26
N ALA A 118 -1.53 -2.33 4.98
CA ALA A 118 -2.43 -3.35 4.45
C ALA A 118 -1.91 -4.77 4.75
N ARG A 119 -1.90 -5.19 6.03
CA ARG A 119 -1.43 -6.53 6.44
C ARG A 119 -2.45 -7.64 6.20
N ALA A 120 -3.73 -7.29 6.14
CA ALA A 120 -4.86 -8.20 5.91
C ALA A 120 -4.73 -9.07 4.64
N VAL A 121 -3.91 -8.66 3.67
CA VAL A 121 -3.72 -9.42 2.42
C VAL A 121 -2.74 -10.58 2.56
N TRP A 122 -2.03 -10.72 3.69
CA TRP A 122 -0.98 -11.72 3.89
C TRP A 122 -1.40 -13.17 3.60
N PRO A 123 -2.58 -13.65 4.05
CA PRO A 123 -3.05 -14.99 3.70
C PRO A 123 -3.07 -15.22 2.18
N LEU A 124 -3.56 -14.23 1.43
CA LEU A 124 -3.63 -14.29 -0.03
C LEU A 124 -2.23 -14.28 -0.67
N LEU A 125 -1.28 -13.53 -0.14
CA LEU A 125 0.10 -13.51 -0.64
C LEU A 125 0.78 -14.86 -0.47
N LEU A 126 0.59 -15.51 0.69
CA LEU A 126 1.09 -16.86 0.93
C LEU A 126 0.44 -17.86 -0.02
N LYS A 127 -0.88 -17.77 -0.23
CA LYS A 127 -1.58 -18.61 -1.22
C LYS A 127 -1.00 -18.45 -2.63
N LEU A 128 -0.82 -17.21 -3.08
CA LEU A 128 -0.28 -16.87 -4.41
C LEU A 128 1.16 -17.39 -4.61
N ARG A 129 2.00 -17.33 -3.58
CA ARG A 129 3.39 -17.81 -3.63
C ARG A 129 3.48 -19.28 -4.05
N HIS A 130 2.54 -20.09 -3.58
CA HIS A 130 2.48 -21.54 -3.79
C HIS A 130 1.71 -21.95 -5.04
N LEU A 131 1.16 -20.99 -5.81
CA LEU A 131 0.58 -21.30 -7.11
C LEU A 131 1.69 -21.46 -8.16
N ASP A 132 1.61 -22.53 -8.95
CA ASP A 132 2.46 -22.75 -10.12
C ASP A 132 1.95 -21.91 -11.30
N VAL A 133 2.49 -20.71 -11.43
CA VAL A 133 2.07 -19.70 -12.41
C VAL A 133 3.28 -18.98 -12.96
N ASP A 134 3.18 -18.52 -14.21
CA ASP A 134 4.26 -17.75 -14.82
C ASP A 134 4.48 -16.41 -14.09
N THR A 135 5.64 -15.81 -14.34
CA THR A 135 6.06 -14.58 -13.67
C THR A 135 5.16 -13.40 -14.03
N ASP A 136 4.70 -13.31 -15.27
CA ASP A 136 3.90 -12.17 -15.76
C ASP A 136 2.51 -12.18 -15.10
N ASP A 137 1.87 -13.33 -14.98
CA ASP A 137 0.57 -13.46 -14.33
C ASP A 137 0.66 -13.22 -12.81
N ARG A 138 1.78 -13.63 -12.19
CA ARG A 138 2.08 -13.31 -10.79
C ARG A 138 2.26 -11.80 -10.59
N GLU A 139 2.99 -11.12 -11.47
CA GLU A 139 3.13 -9.67 -11.43
C GLU A 139 1.77 -8.96 -11.62
N ALA A 140 0.94 -9.46 -12.54
CA ALA A 140 -0.41 -8.96 -12.77
C ALA A 140 -1.34 -9.12 -11.55
N CYS A 141 -1.16 -10.18 -10.74
CA CYS A 141 -1.85 -10.31 -9.44
C CYS A 141 -1.50 -9.15 -8.51
N PHE A 142 -0.20 -8.84 -8.35
CA PHE A 142 0.22 -7.71 -7.52
C PHE A 142 -0.28 -6.37 -8.06
N GLU A 143 -0.33 -6.17 -9.38
CA GLU A 143 -0.92 -4.98 -10.01
C GLU A 143 -2.39 -4.80 -9.67
N ALA A 144 -3.20 -5.86 -9.82
CA ALA A 144 -4.63 -5.81 -9.51
C ALA A 144 -4.87 -5.52 -8.03
N LEU A 145 -4.17 -6.21 -7.14
CA LEU A 145 -4.28 -6.02 -5.69
C LEU A 145 -3.84 -4.62 -5.25
N GLU A 146 -2.72 -4.13 -5.77
CA GLU A 146 -2.26 -2.78 -5.43
C GLU A 146 -3.22 -1.71 -5.92
N SER A 147 -3.70 -1.85 -7.16
CA SER A 147 -4.64 -0.91 -7.75
C SER A 147 -5.93 -0.83 -6.95
N TYR A 148 -6.46 -1.98 -6.53
CA TYR A 148 -7.60 -2.07 -5.64
C TYR A 148 -7.38 -1.32 -4.31
N LEU A 149 -6.27 -1.61 -3.61
CA LEU A 149 -5.96 -1.02 -2.32
C LEU A 149 -5.74 0.51 -2.42
N VAL A 150 -4.96 0.96 -3.40
CA VAL A 150 -4.62 2.38 -3.55
C VAL A 150 -5.82 3.20 -4.02
N ARG A 151 -6.62 2.70 -4.98
CA ARG A 151 -7.84 3.41 -5.40
C ARG A 151 -8.84 3.55 -4.25
N ARG A 152 -8.99 2.51 -3.43
CA ARG A 152 -9.82 2.58 -2.21
C ARG A 152 -9.29 3.59 -1.19
N LEU A 153 -7.97 3.64 -0.99
CA LEU A 153 -7.32 4.63 -0.14
C LEU A 153 -7.60 6.06 -0.63
N ILE A 154 -7.46 6.31 -1.94
CA ILE A 154 -7.70 7.61 -2.57
C ILE A 154 -9.18 8.02 -2.45
N ALA A 155 -10.09 7.09 -2.73
CA ALA A 155 -11.53 7.30 -2.61
C ALA A 155 -12.02 7.41 -1.14
N GLY A 156 -11.17 7.10 -0.16
CA GLY A 156 -11.48 7.21 1.27
C GLY A 156 -12.35 6.07 1.81
N TYR A 157 -12.33 4.90 1.16
CA TYR A 157 -12.99 3.71 1.67
C TYR A 157 -12.22 3.12 2.86
N GLN A 158 -12.95 2.53 3.81
CA GLN A 158 -12.35 1.91 4.98
C GLN A 158 -11.75 0.53 4.65
N ALA A 159 -10.68 0.16 5.36
CA ALA A 159 -9.97 -1.10 5.23
C ALA A 159 -10.62 -2.29 6.00
N ARG A 160 -11.87 -2.15 6.46
CA ARG A 160 -12.50 -3.11 7.39
C ARG A 160 -12.81 -4.48 6.78
N SER A 161 -12.85 -4.56 5.46
CA SER A 161 -13.22 -5.76 4.70
C SER A 161 -12.01 -6.49 4.11
N TYR A 162 -10.78 -6.01 4.30
CA TYR A 162 -9.64 -6.58 3.60
C TYR A 162 -9.35 -8.03 4.00
N ASP A 163 -9.60 -8.41 5.26
CA ASP A 163 -9.47 -9.82 5.70
C ASP A 163 -10.50 -10.70 4.97
N GLN A 164 -11.75 -10.24 4.89
CA GLN A 164 -12.82 -10.94 4.17
C GLN A 164 -12.53 -11.05 2.68
N VAL A 165 -12.07 -9.96 2.05
CA VAL A 165 -11.68 -9.95 0.63
C VAL A 165 -10.51 -10.92 0.39
N ALA A 166 -9.52 -10.97 1.29
CA ALA A 166 -8.41 -11.91 1.16
C ALA A 166 -8.89 -13.37 1.18
N LEU A 167 -9.80 -13.72 2.09
CA LEU A 167 -10.36 -15.07 2.19
C LEU A 167 -11.21 -15.44 0.97
N GLU A 168 -12.08 -14.54 0.50
CA GLU A 168 -12.87 -14.74 -0.72
C GLU A 168 -11.98 -14.94 -1.95
N LEU A 169 -10.86 -14.21 -2.04
CA LEU A 169 -9.88 -14.40 -3.12
C LEU A 169 -9.10 -15.72 -2.96
N ILE A 170 -8.79 -16.17 -1.75
CA ILE A 170 -8.19 -17.50 -1.52
C ILE A 170 -9.14 -18.61 -1.98
N GLU A 171 -10.43 -18.50 -1.66
CA GLU A 171 -11.47 -19.42 -2.10
C GLU A 171 -11.56 -19.44 -3.63
N ALA A 172 -11.67 -18.25 -4.26
CA ALA A 172 -11.69 -18.11 -5.71
C ALA A 172 -10.46 -18.75 -6.38
N LEU A 173 -9.26 -18.54 -5.83
CA LEU A 173 -8.02 -19.14 -6.34
C LEU A 173 -7.93 -20.65 -6.09
N SER A 174 -8.65 -21.18 -5.11
CA SER A 174 -8.71 -22.61 -4.82
C SER A 174 -9.73 -23.33 -5.71
N GLU A 175 -10.86 -22.69 -6.02
CA GLU A 175 -11.89 -23.20 -6.93
C GLU A 175 -11.49 -23.07 -8.41
N GLN A 176 -10.79 -21.99 -8.76
CA GLN A 176 -10.35 -21.69 -10.13
C GLN A 176 -8.92 -22.16 -10.43
N ALA A 177 -8.28 -22.87 -9.47
CA ALA A 177 -7.00 -23.50 -9.69
C ALA A 177 -7.08 -24.36 -10.96
N LEU A 178 -6.36 -23.92 -12.01
CA LEU A 178 -6.17 -24.55 -13.32
C LEU A 178 -7.13 -24.15 -14.47
N THR A 179 -7.92 -23.07 -14.37
CA THR A 179 -8.48 -22.50 -15.61
C THR A 179 -7.35 -21.92 -16.48
N PRO A 180 -7.43 -21.96 -17.83
CA PRO A 180 -6.38 -21.42 -18.72
C PRO A 180 -6.08 -19.93 -18.57
N GLU A 181 -6.85 -19.22 -17.74
CA GLU A 181 -6.89 -17.77 -17.64
C GLU A 181 -6.00 -17.18 -16.53
N GLY A 182 -5.48 -18.02 -15.62
CA GLY A 182 -4.53 -17.63 -14.57
C GLY A 182 -5.15 -16.92 -13.35
N PRO A 183 -4.45 -16.91 -12.19
CA PRO A 183 -4.90 -16.22 -10.97
C PRO A 183 -5.13 -14.72 -11.13
N SER A 184 -4.43 -14.01 -12.02
CA SER A 184 -4.61 -12.56 -12.13
C SER A 184 -6.02 -12.21 -12.61
N LYS A 185 -6.55 -12.98 -13.57
CA LYS A 185 -7.91 -12.82 -14.08
C LYS A 185 -8.95 -13.24 -13.05
N ALA A 186 -8.70 -14.30 -12.28
CA ALA A 186 -9.53 -14.70 -11.15
C ALA A 186 -9.70 -13.56 -10.14
N ILE A 187 -8.57 -12.99 -9.68
CA ILE A 187 -8.54 -11.85 -8.75
C ILE A 187 -9.30 -10.67 -9.35
N ARG A 188 -8.99 -10.28 -10.58
CA ARG A 188 -9.62 -9.12 -11.21
C ARG A 188 -11.13 -9.30 -11.34
N THR A 189 -11.58 -10.48 -11.75
CA THR A 189 -13.02 -10.81 -11.89
C THR A 189 -13.76 -10.67 -10.57
N HIS A 190 -13.21 -11.23 -9.49
CA HIS A 190 -13.80 -11.11 -8.16
C HIS A 190 -13.82 -9.67 -7.65
N LEU A 191 -12.70 -8.94 -7.76
CA LEU A 191 -12.63 -7.54 -7.33
C LEU A 191 -13.59 -6.63 -8.11
N LEU A 192 -13.81 -6.90 -9.40
CA LEU A 192 -14.73 -6.15 -10.25
C LEU A 192 -16.21 -6.44 -9.94
N ALA A 193 -16.52 -7.62 -9.38
CA ALA A 193 -17.88 -8.02 -9.03
C ALA A 193 -18.41 -7.31 -7.77
N TYR A 194 -17.52 -6.76 -6.93
CA TYR A 194 -17.94 -6.01 -5.74
C TYR A 194 -18.70 -4.74 -6.11
N SER A 195 -19.87 -4.57 -5.49
CA SER A 195 -20.75 -3.40 -5.69
C SER A 195 -21.01 -2.61 -4.41
N GLU A 196 -20.69 -3.16 -3.24
CA GLU A 196 -20.93 -2.49 -1.95
C GLU A 196 -19.74 -1.64 -1.54
N ASN A 197 -19.98 -0.46 -0.94
CA ASN A 197 -18.91 0.42 -0.44
C ASN A 197 -17.88 -0.32 0.45
N ALA A 198 -18.32 -1.36 1.16
CA ALA A 198 -17.48 -2.20 1.98
C ALA A 198 -16.31 -2.80 1.19
N ASN A 199 -16.48 -3.23 -0.05
CA ASN A 199 -15.47 -3.94 -0.84
C ASN A 199 -15.32 -3.46 -2.29
N LEU A 200 -16.10 -2.46 -2.73
CA LEU A 200 -16.06 -1.86 -4.06
C LEU A 200 -14.63 -1.50 -4.53
N TRP A 201 -14.30 -1.83 -5.78
CA TRP A 201 -13.12 -1.31 -6.49
C TRP A 201 -13.48 -0.01 -7.23
N PRO A 202 -12.97 1.16 -6.81
CA PRO A 202 -13.33 2.43 -7.45
C PRO A 202 -12.92 2.48 -8.93
N ASN A 203 -13.85 2.87 -9.78
CA ASN A 203 -13.56 3.10 -11.20
C ASN A 203 -12.75 4.38 -11.43
N ASP A 204 -12.36 4.62 -12.67
CA ASP A 204 -11.50 5.76 -13.04
C ASP A 204 -12.15 7.09 -12.69
N ALA A 205 -13.43 7.28 -13.06
CA ALA A 205 -14.17 8.49 -12.78
C ALA A 205 -14.24 8.80 -11.27
N ALA A 206 -14.58 7.81 -10.45
CA ALA A 206 -14.63 7.96 -9.00
C ALA A 206 -13.26 8.25 -8.40
N THR A 207 -12.19 7.63 -8.94
CA THR A 207 -10.82 7.86 -8.50
C THR A 207 -10.35 9.28 -8.84
N ILE A 208 -10.54 9.73 -10.07
CA ILE A 208 -10.19 11.08 -10.54
C ILE A 208 -10.96 12.15 -9.75
N GLN A 209 -12.25 11.93 -9.52
CA GLN A 209 -13.06 12.81 -8.69
C GLN A 209 -12.51 12.89 -7.27
N ALA A 210 -12.18 11.75 -6.66
CA ALA A 210 -11.66 11.71 -5.31
C ALA A 210 -10.32 12.46 -5.16
N VAL A 211 -9.42 12.36 -6.14
CA VAL A 211 -8.15 13.12 -6.18
C VAL A 211 -8.38 14.62 -6.12
N SER A 212 -9.43 15.09 -6.78
CA SER A 212 -9.76 16.51 -6.93
C SER A 212 -10.58 17.07 -5.76
N GLN A 213 -11.18 16.21 -4.91
CA GLN A 213 -12.15 16.65 -3.89
C GLN A 213 -11.78 16.23 -2.47
N ARG A 214 -10.92 15.22 -2.30
CA ARG A 214 -10.67 14.62 -0.98
C ARG A 214 -9.34 15.06 -0.37
N HIS A 215 -9.37 15.14 0.95
CA HIS A 215 -8.18 15.22 1.78
C HIS A 215 -7.63 13.82 2.05
N LEU A 216 -6.43 13.54 1.55
CA LEU A 216 -5.74 12.29 1.86
C LEU A 216 -4.98 12.40 3.19
N ALA A 217 -4.82 11.30 3.91
CA ALA A 217 -3.89 11.26 5.05
C ALA A 217 -2.44 11.50 4.59
N LEU A 218 -1.56 11.97 5.48
CA LEU A 218 -0.18 12.33 5.11
C LEU A 218 0.60 11.17 4.46
N TYR A 219 0.46 9.95 4.98
CA TYR A 219 1.12 8.77 4.42
C TYR A 219 0.62 8.47 2.99
N ALA A 220 -0.68 8.65 2.74
CA ALA A 220 -1.29 8.43 1.43
C ALA A 220 -0.81 9.49 0.41
N ARG A 221 -0.69 10.75 0.83
CA ARG A 221 -0.11 11.82 -0.03
C ARG A 221 1.31 11.46 -0.46
N ARG A 222 2.16 11.02 0.49
CA ARG A 222 3.54 10.63 0.19
C ARG A 222 3.60 9.45 -0.78
N LEU A 223 2.81 8.41 -0.53
CA LEU A 223 2.73 7.24 -1.41
C LEU A 223 2.34 7.66 -2.84
N VAL A 224 1.25 8.40 -2.98
CA VAL A 224 0.71 8.78 -4.30
C VAL A 224 1.64 9.72 -5.05
N LEU A 225 2.18 10.75 -4.39
CA LEU A 225 3.11 11.68 -5.04
C LEU A 225 4.43 10.99 -5.44
N THR A 226 4.93 10.07 -4.61
CA THR A 226 6.14 9.28 -4.94
C THR A 226 5.89 8.36 -6.13
N ALA A 227 4.70 7.75 -6.21
CA ALA A 227 4.31 6.93 -7.35
C ALA A 227 4.17 7.76 -8.64
N LEU A 228 3.57 8.95 -8.56
CA LEU A 228 3.48 9.89 -9.67
C LEU A 228 4.87 10.31 -10.15
N GLU A 229 5.77 10.69 -9.23
CA GLU A 229 7.15 11.03 -9.59
C GLU A 229 7.83 9.85 -10.29
N ARG A 230 7.76 8.63 -9.71
CA ARG A 230 8.32 7.41 -10.31
C ARG A 230 7.78 7.15 -11.72
N HIS A 231 6.49 7.37 -11.94
CA HIS A 231 5.85 7.17 -13.26
C HIS A 231 6.30 8.20 -14.31
N LEU A 232 6.70 9.40 -13.89
CA LEU A 232 7.14 10.48 -14.78
C LEU A 232 8.64 10.40 -15.12
N ILE A 233 9.42 9.65 -14.34
CA ILE A 233 10.83 9.41 -14.63
C ILE A 233 10.94 8.67 -15.97
N THR A 234 11.60 9.31 -16.94
CA THR A 234 11.77 8.74 -18.28
C THR A 234 13.01 7.85 -18.35
N SER A 235 13.07 6.96 -19.34
CA SER A 235 14.25 6.12 -19.60
C SER A 235 15.52 6.93 -19.91
N GLN A 236 15.38 8.18 -20.33
CA GLN A 236 16.49 9.11 -20.62
C GLN A 236 16.94 9.91 -19.38
N ALA A 237 16.29 9.74 -18.23
CA ALA A 237 16.68 10.41 -17.01
C ALA A 237 18.03 9.89 -16.49
N GLY A 238 18.92 10.80 -16.08
CA GLY A 238 20.21 10.43 -15.50
C GLY A 238 20.09 9.67 -14.16
N ASN A 239 18.97 9.82 -13.44
CA ASN A 239 18.60 9.00 -12.31
C ASN A 239 17.23 8.37 -12.58
N GLN A 240 17.13 7.05 -12.45
CA GLN A 240 15.91 6.28 -12.65
C GLN A 240 15.14 5.99 -11.35
N SER A 241 15.60 6.55 -10.23
CA SER A 241 14.98 6.38 -8.91
C SER A 241 14.42 7.70 -8.38
N VAL A 242 13.37 7.60 -7.56
CA VAL A 242 12.86 8.75 -6.81
C VAL A 242 13.81 9.03 -5.64
N PRO A 243 14.29 10.27 -5.44
CA PRO A 243 15.14 10.61 -4.30
C PRO A 243 14.46 10.26 -2.95
N ALA A 244 15.25 9.75 -2.00
CA ALA A 244 14.78 9.50 -0.65
C ALA A 244 14.62 10.81 0.15
N GLY A 245 13.87 10.75 1.27
CA GLY A 245 13.77 11.87 2.21
C GLY A 245 12.94 13.06 1.72
N LEU A 246 12.07 12.86 0.73
CA LEU A 246 11.17 13.91 0.24
C LEU A 246 10.03 14.19 1.23
N HIS A 247 9.66 15.47 1.31
CA HIS A 247 8.59 16.01 2.12
C HIS A 247 7.43 16.47 1.22
N VAL A 248 6.20 16.29 1.71
CA VAL A 248 5.02 16.84 1.05
C VAL A 248 4.94 18.33 1.36
N GLU A 249 4.91 19.14 0.31
CA GLU A 249 4.71 20.58 0.39
C GLU A 249 3.33 20.98 -0.13
N HIS A 250 2.70 21.98 0.49
CA HIS A 250 1.50 22.62 -0.04
C HIS A 250 1.91 23.86 -0.86
N LEU A 251 1.61 23.87 -2.16
CA LEU A 251 1.97 24.98 -3.06
C LEU A 251 1.27 26.27 -2.63
N LEU A 252 -0.07 26.25 -2.55
CA LEU A 252 -0.85 27.18 -1.74
C LEU A 252 -0.77 26.72 -0.28
N PRO A 253 -0.11 27.48 0.62
CA PRO A 253 0.18 27.02 1.97
C PRO A 253 -1.07 26.99 2.86
N GLN A 254 -1.14 26.05 3.80
CA GLN A 254 -2.24 26.00 4.77
C GLN A 254 -2.31 27.26 5.65
N GLY A 255 -1.16 27.84 5.99
CA GLY A 255 -1.04 29.10 6.73
C GLY A 255 -0.98 30.34 5.85
N TRP A 256 -1.63 30.31 4.68
CA TRP A 256 -1.65 31.44 3.75
C TRP A 256 -2.19 32.72 4.41
N GLY A 257 -1.64 33.87 4.01
CA GLY A 257 -2.12 35.19 4.42
C GLY A 257 -2.49 36.03 3.20
N PRO A 258 -3.49 36.92 3.28
CA PRO A 258 -4.02 37.67 2.14
C PRO A 258 -3.00 38.63 1.49
N GLN A 259 -1.91 38.95 2.18
CA GLN A 259 -0.82 39.78 1.65
C GLN A 259 0.02 39.03 0.60
N GLU A 260 0.30 37.75 0.84
CA GLU A 260 1.09 36.89 -0.06
C GLU A 260 0.17 36.11 -1.02
N TRP A 261 -1.08 35.87 -0.61
CA TRP A 261 -2.08 35.07 -1.33
C TRP A 261 -3.44 35.78 -1.29
N PRO A 262 -3.64 36.86 -2.06
CA PRO A 262 -4.92 37.56 -2.09
C PRO A 262 -6.05 36.64 -2.57
N LEU A 263 -7.27 36.89 -2.06
CA LEU A 263 -8.47 36.25 -2.60
C LEU A 263 -8.81 36.87 -3.96
N PRO A 264 -9.40 36.11 -4.90
CA PRO A 264 -9.82 36.63 -6.19
C PRO A 264 -10.80 37.81 -6.03
N SER A 265 -10.59 38.88 -6.82
CA SER A 265 -11.50 40.02 -6.86
C SER A 265 -12.73 39.71 -7.73
N GLY A 266 -13.91 40.18 -7.34
CA GLY A 266 -15.13 40.05 -8.15
C GLY A 266 -16.01 38.84 -7.83
N ILE A 267 -15.61 38.03 -6.85
CA ILE A 267 -16.44 37.01 -6.21
C ILE A 267 -16.70 37.38 -4.74
N ASP A 268 -17.75 36.82 -4.16
CA ASP A 268 -18.03 37.02 -2.74
C ASP A 268 -16.86 36.48 -1.88
N PRO A 269 -16.35 37.25 -0.89
CA PRO A 269 -15.21 36.81 -0.09
C PRO A 269 -15.43 35.50 0.69
N ALA A 270 -16.66 35.21 1.12
CA ALA A 270 -16.95 33.97 1.82
C ALA A 270 -16.92 32.77 0.85
N GLN A 271 -17.46 32.95 -0.36
CA GLN A 271 -17.34 31.95 -1.43
C GLN A 271 -15.87 31.70 -1.79
N ALA A 272 -15.07 32.75 -1.98
CA ALA A 272 -13.65 32.65 -2.30
C ALA A 272 -12.87 31.87 -1.21
N GLN A 273 -13.19 32.12 0.05
CA GLN A 273 -12.59 31.44 1.20
C GLN A 273 -12.95 29.95 1.23
N GLU A 274 -14.19 29.60 0.90
CA GLU A 274 -14.65 28.21 0.82
C GLU A 274 -13.94 27.46 -0.30
N GLU A 275 -13.91 28.01 -1.52
CA GLU A 275 -13.21 27.44 -2.68
C GLU A 275 -11.73 27.18 -2.37
N ARG A 276 -11.07 28.16 -1.73
CA ARG A 276 -9.68 28.02 -1.27
C ARG A 276 -9.50 26.91 -0.24
N THR A 277 -10.42 26.82 0.72
CA THR A 277 -10.38 25.80 1.78
C THR A 277 -10.48 24.39 1.18
N GLN A 278 -11.34 24.22 0.17
CA GLN A 278 -11.45 22.97 -0.57
C GLN A 278 -10.13 22.69 -1.33
N ALA A 279 -9.63 23.64 -2.11
CA ALA A 279 -8.42 23.50 -2.92
C ALA A 279 -7.18 23.12 -2.08
N LEU A 280 -7.00 23.71 -0.90
CA LEU A 280 -5.89 23.45 0.02
C LEU A 280 -5.68 21.97 0.34
N ALA A 281 -6.78 21.22 0.43
CA ALA A 281 -6.79 19.83 0.87
C ALA A 281 -6.53 18.83 -0.28
N THR A 282 -6.63 19.27 -1.53
CA THR A 282 -6.57 18.41 -2.72
C THR A 282 -5.15 18.02 -3.09
N LEU A 283 -5.00 16.90 -3.82
CA LEU A 283 -3.69 16.45 -4.30
C LEU A 283 -3.08 17.43 -5.32
N GLY A 284 -3.93 18.11 -6.11
CA GLY A 284 -3.50 19.11 -7.09
C GLY A 284 -2.70 20.26 -6.48
N ASN A 285 -2.87 20.55 -5.18
CA ASN A 285 -2.11 21.55 -4.45
C ASN A 285 -0.80 21.04 -3.84
N LEU A 286 -0.50 19.74 -3.97
CA LEU A 286 0.62 19.11 -3.26
C LEU A 286 1.77 18.80 -4.20
N THR A 287 3.00 18.93 -3.68
CA THR A 287 4.19 18.45 -4.38
C THR A 287 5.21 17.84 -3.41
N LEU A 288 6.32 17.35 -3.95
CA LEU A 288 7.46 16.84 -3.20
C LEU A 288 8.62 17.82 -3.26
N LEU A 289 9.24 18.08 -2.10
CA LEU A 289 10.47 18.87 -1.97
C LEU A 289 11.45 18.18 -1.02
N ASN A 290 12.75 18.46 -1.16
CA ASN A 290 13.73 18.09 -0.14
C ASN A 290 13.55 18.96 1.12
N ALA A 291 14.04 18.50 2.27
CA ALA A 291 13.81 19.19 3.54
C ALA A 291 14.31 20.65 3.57
N PRO A 292 15.54 20.97 3.10
CA PRO A 292 16.02 22.36 3.08
C PRO A 292 15.14 23.30 2.24
N LEU A 293 14.75 22.86 1.04
CA LEU A 293 13.91 23.64 0.15
C LEU A 293 12.51 23.84 0.75
N ASN A 294 11.92 22.77 1.30
CA ASN A 294 10.61 22.83 1.95
C ASN A 294 10.58 23.87 3.08
N SER A 295 11.62 23.90 3.92
CA SER A 295 11.76 24.90 4.99
C SER A 295 11.95 26.33 4.45
N SER A 296 12.61 26.50 3.31
CA SER A 296 12.87 27.83 2.73
C SER A 296 11.65 28.50 2.11
N VAL A 297 10.69 27.72 1.57
CA VAL A 297 9.52 28.24 0.85
C VAL A 297 8.29 28.46 1.75
N SER A 298 8.01 27.56 2.70
CA SER A 298 6.98 27.69 3.74
C SER A 298 5.68 28.40 3.28
N ASN A 299 5.30 29.53 3.90
CA ASN A 299 4.05 30.25 3.60
C ASN A 299 4.20 31.37 2.54
N ARG A 300 5.33 31.44 1.82
CA ARG A 300 5.60 32.51 0.86
C ARG A 300 4.66 32.46 -0.36
N ALA A 301 4.51 33.59 -1.04
CA ALA A 301 3.77 33.71 -2.29
C ALA A 301 4.29 32.77 -3.38
N TRP A 302 3.42 32.45 -4.34
CA TRP A 302 3.74 31.56 -5.45
C TRP A 302 5.02 31.95 -6.19
N THR A 303 5.22 33.23 -6.50
CA THR A 303 6.39 33.71 -7.24
C THR A 303 7.71 33.32 -6.54
N VAL A 304 7.78 33.50 -5.22
CA VAL A 304 8.95 33.10 -4.41
C VAL A 304 9.12 31.59 -4.38
N LYS A 305 8.02 30.84 -4.19
CA LYS A 305 8.07 29.37 -4.21
C LYS A 305 8.57 28.86 -5.55
N ARG A 306 8.00 29.38 -6.64
CA ARG A 306 8.31 29.02 -8.03
C ARG A 306 9.79 29.20 -8.33
N GLU A 307 10.35 30.38 -8.02
CA GLU A 307 11.78 30.65 -8.20
C GLU A 307 12.65 29.63 -7.46
N LYS A 308 12.33 29.36 -6.18
CA LYS A 308 13.08 28.40 -5.36
C LYS A 308 12.94 26.96 -5.84
N ILE A 309 11.76 26.56 -6.31
CA ILE A 309 11.52 25.24 -6.89
C ILE A 309 12.29 25.12 -8.22
N GLN A 310 12.35 26.19 -9.02
CA GLN A 310 13.10 26.23 -10.27
C GLN A 310 14.61 26.13 -10.06
N GLU A 311 15.15 26.70 -8.97
CA GLU A 311 16.55 26.49 -8.56
C GLU A 311 16.86 25.01 -8.23
N SER A 312 15.84 24.22 -7.89
CA SER A 312 15.94 22.81 -7.48
C SER A 312 15.22 21.89 -8.47
N ASP A 313 15.73 21.83 -9.71
CA ASP A 313 15.09 21.13 -10.82
C ASP A 313 15.35 19.60 -10.87
N ASN A 314 15.09 18.89 -9.76
CA ASN A 314 15.44 17.46 -9.65
C ASN A 314 14.25 16.49 -9.73
N LEU A 315 13.02 17.00 -9.80
CA LEU A 315 11.79 16.20 -9.79
C LEU A 315 10.93 16.50 -11.01
N PHE A 316 10.49 15.46 -11.72
CA PHE A 316 9.66 15.58 -12.92
C PHE A 316 8.30 16.20 -12.63
N LEU A 317 7.73 15.91 -11.45
CA LEU A 317 6.49 16.52 -11.00
C LEU A 317 6.61 18.04 -10.87
N ASN A 318 7.76 18.53 -10.38
CA ASN A 318 8.04 19.96 -10.25
C ASN A 318 8.37 20.60 -11.60
N ARG A 319 9.10 19.92 -12.49
CA ARG A 319 9.34 20.38 -13.87
C ARG A 319 8.06 20.71 -14.61
N ARG A 320 7.10 19.79 -14.55
CA ARG A 320 5.80 19.98 -15.20
C ARG A 320 5.05 21.15 -14.59
N LEU A 321 5.00 21.22 -13.25
CA LEU A 321 4.39 22.33 -12.52
C LEU A 321 4.93 23.68 -12.98
N LEU A 322 6.26 23.84 -13.03
CA LEU A 322 6.91 25.09 -13.45
C LEU A 322 6.66 25.45 -14.92
N LYS A 323 6.52 24.45 -15.78
CA LYS A 323 6.29 24.61 -17.22
C LYS A 323 4.86 25.01 -17.54
N GLU A 324 3.87 24.45 -16.85
CA GLU A 324 2.45 24.58 -17.22
C GLU A 324 1.77 25.80 -16.58
N TYR A 325 2.13 26.17 -15.35
CA TYR A 325 1.35 27.15 -14.57
C TYR A 325 1.97 28.55 -14.48
N GLY A 326 3.16 28.78 -15.07
CA GLY A 326 3.74 30.12 -15.17
C GLY A 326 3.83 30.86 -13.82
N ASP A 327 3.57 32.16 -13.80
CA ASP A 327 3.68 33.01 -12.61
C ASP A 327 2.38 33.12 -11.80
N ARG A 328 1.38 32.28 -12.08
CA ARG A 328 0.09 32.26 -11.38
C ARG A 328 -0.15 30.89 -10.75
N TRP A 329 -0.71 30.88 -9.54
CA TRP A 329 -1.18 29.67 -8.88
C TRP A 329 -2.49 29.97 -8.17
N THR A 330 -3.58 29.41 -8.70
CA THR A 330 -4.96 29.63 -8.24
C THR A 330 -5.69 28.32 -7.97
N GLU A 331 -6.90 28.45 -7.41
CA GLU A 331 -7.81 27.34 -7.17
C GLU A 331 -8.15 26.58 -8.47
N ASP A 332 -8.31 27.27 -9.59
CA ASP A 332 -8.52 26.66 -10.92
C ASP A 332 -7.27 25.90 -11.40
N ASP A 333 -6.08 26.45 -11.18
CA ASP A 333 -4.81 25.74 -11.49
C ASP A 333 -4.66 24.46 -10.66
N ILE A 334 -5.00 24.53 -9.37
CA ILE A 334 -5.03 23.40 -8.44
C ILE A 334 -5.99 22.32 -8.94
N GLU A 335 -7.20 22.71 -9.34
CA GLU A 335 -8.21 21.78 -9.85
C GLU A 335 -7.76 21.10 -11.14
N GLN A 336 -7.26 21.88 -12.11
CA GLN A 336 -6.75 21.36 -13.39
C GLN A 336 -5.58 20.39 -13.17
N ARG A 337 -4.64 20.73 -12.27
CA ARG A 337 -3.54 19.84 -11.90
C ARG A 337 -4.05 18.57 -11.23
N GLY A 338 -5.05 18.69 -10.36
CA GLY A 338 -5.70 17.56 -9.70
C GLY A 338 -6.31 16.57 -10.69
N ARG A 339 -7.01 17.06 -11.72
CA ARG A 339 -7.56 16.21 -12.80
C ARG A 339 -6.46 15.48 -13.57
N TRP A 340 -5.41 16.19 -13.97
CA TRP A 340 -4.25 15.58 -14.65
C TRP A 340 -3.58 14.50 -13.77
N MET A 341 -3.39 14.78 -12.47
CA MET A 341 -2.87 13.78 -11.54
C MET A 341 -3.79 12.56 -11.45
N GLY A 342 -5.11 12.78 -11.40
CA GLY A 342 -6.11 11.71 -11.47
C GLY A 342 -5.93 10.82 -12.70
N ASP A 343 -5.75 11.42 -13.87
CA ASP A 343 -5.53 10.69 -15.13
C ASP A 343 -4.23 9.86 -15.10
N MET A 344 -3.19 10.33 -14.42
CA MET A 344 -1.95 9.56 -14.26
C MET A 344 -2.13 8.44 -13.21
N ILE A 345 -2.84 8.72 -12.12
CA ILE A 345 -3.13 7.77 -11.04
C ILE A 345 -3.86 6.54 -11.59
N VAL A 346 -4.88 6.73 -12.44
CA VAL A 346 -5.63 5.60 -13.01
C VAL A 346 -4.80 4.75 -13.98
N LYS A 347 -3.72 5.31 -14.56
CA LYS A 347 -2.74 4.57 -15.38
C LYS A 347 -1.71 3.82 -14.55
N ILE A 348 -1.26 4.40 -13.44
CA ILE A 348 -0.34 3.74 -12.50
C ILE A 348 -1.02 2.55 -11.83
N TRP A 349 -2.31 2.69 -11.53
CA TRP A 349 -3.13 1.68 -10.89
C TRP A 349 -4.34 1.38 -11.77
N PRO A 350 -4.22 0.52 -12.80
CA PRO A 350 -5.33 0.22 -13.70
C PRO A 350 -6.41 -0.64 -13.02
N ARG A 351 -7.68 -0.39 -13.34
CA ARG A 351 -8.81 -1.26 -12.93
C ARG A 351 -9.15 -2.28 -14.01
N GLU A 352 -8.97 -1.91 -15.27
CA GLU A 352 -9.22 -2.72 -16.47
C GLU A 352 -7.95 -2.79 -17.32
#